data_AF-A0A9E3FDR2-F1
#
_entry.id   AF-A0A9E3FDR2-F1
#
_cell.length_a   1.000
_cell.length_b   1.000
_cell.length_c   1.000
_cell.angle_alpha   90.00
_cell.angle_beta   90.00
_cell.angle_gamma   90.00
#
_symmetry.space_group_name_H-M   'P 1'
#
loop_
_entity.id
_entity.type
_entity.pdbx_description
1 polymer ?
#
loop_
_entity_poly.entity_id
_entity_poly.type
_entity_poly.pdbx_seq_one_letter_code
_entity_poly.pdbx_strand_id
1 'polypeptide(L)'
;MIRPKSPSSTARGGRSSRTYLTEGLWEAVRADLKAGDFVLMQFGHNDGGSPATSYRASLKGNGEETRTVTDPKTSKTETVHSYGWYLRRYIADARAKGASPIVLSPVPRNIWKDGKVARNANDFGKCASEAARTGGAAFVDLKKSSRTNMTHLARTG
;
A
#
# COMPACT_ATOMS: atom_id res chain seq x y z
N MET A 1 -17.79 7.70 29.99
CA MET A 1 -18.19 6.66 29.01
C MET A 1 -17.41 6.87 27.72
N ILE A 2 -16.37 6.07 27.45
CA ILE A 2 -15.61 6.15 26.19
C ILE A 2 -16.38 5.30 25.17
N ARG A 3 -16.98 5.94 24.15
CA ARG A 3 -17.56 5.20 23.03
C ARG A 3 -16.41 4.64 22.18
N PRO A 4 -16.37 3.33 21.86
CA PRO A 4 -15.40 2.82 20.91
C PRO A 4 -15.59 3.53 19.56
N LYS A 5 -14.48 3.95 18.94
CA LYS A 5 -14.50 4.56 17.60
C LYS A 5 -14.95 3.48 16.61
N SER A 6 -16.04 3.72 15.88
CA SER A 6 -16.48 2.79 14.82
C SER A 6 -15.41 2.67 13.73
N PRO A 7 -15.26 1.50 13.08
CA PRO A 7 -14.34 1.36 11.97
C PRO A 7 -14.71 2.34 10.85
N SER A 8 -13.76 3.19 10.45
CA SER A 8 -13.88 4.08 9.30
C SER A 8 -12.99 3.57 8.16
N SER A 9 -13.52 3.58 6.93
CA SER A 9 -12.73 3.24 5.73
C SER A 9 -12.41 4.50 4.96
N THR A 10 -11.12 4.79 4.81
CA THR A 10 -10.60 5.87 3.97
C THR A 10 -9.95 5.34 2.69
N ALA A 11 -10.22 4.07 2.35
CA ALA A 11 -9.73 3.43 1.14
C ALA A 11 -10.32 4.12 -0.10
N ARG A 12 -9.47 4.48 -1.08
CA ARG A 12 -9.91 5.09 -2.33
C ARG A 12 -9.45 4.27 -3.53
N GLY A 13 -10.42 3.79 -4.29
CA GLY A 13 -10.18 3.05 -5.53
C GLY A 13 -9.24 3.81 -6.48
N GLY A 14 -8.33 3.07 -7.10
CA GLY A 14 -7.38 3.59 -8.09
C GLY A 14 -6.15 4.31 -7.52
N ARG A 15 -5.96 4.38 -6.20
CA ARG A 15 -4.77 5.02 -5.60
C ARG A 15 -3.64 4.02 -5.36
N SER A 16 -2.43 4.50 -5.58
CA SER A 16 -1.14 3.91 -5.19
C SER A 16 -0.62 4.55 -3.90
N SER A 17 0.47 4.02 -3.34
CA SER A 17 1.15 4.65 -2.20
C SER A 17 1.60 6.07 -2.54
N ARG A 18 2.04 6.33 -3.78
CA ARG A 18 2.36 7.68 -4.29
C ARG A 18 1.14 8.60 -4.27
N THR A 19 0.10 8.25 -5.03
CA THR A 19 -1.08 9.13 -5.21
C THR A 19 -1.87 9.33 -3.93
N TYR A 20 -1.82 8.39 -2.98
CA TYR A 20 -2.47 8.58 -1.69
C TYR A 20 -1.83 9.70 -0.87
N LEU A 21 -0.51 9.91 -1.00
CA LEU A 21 0.17 11.05 -0.41
C LEU A 21 -0.08 12.32 -1.24
N THR A 22 0.14 12.27 -2.55
CA THR A 22 0.14 13.48 -3.40
C THR A 22 -1.25 14.09 -3.56
N GLU A 23 -2.31 13.31 -3.42
CA GLU A 23 -3.70 13.80 -3.37
C GLU A 23 -4.16 14.23 -1.96
N GLY A 24 -3.26 14.26 -0.96
CA GLY A 24 -3.55 14.71 0.40
C GLY A 24 -4.41 13.75 1.24
N LEU A 25 -4.65 12.52 0.74
CA LEU A 25 -5.49 11.54 1.42
C LEU A 25 -4.84 11.01 2.70
N TRP A 26 -3.52 10.82 2.68
CA TRP A 26 -2.77 10.47 3.89
C TRP A 26 -2.85 11.58 4.95
N GLU A 27 -2.78 12.84 4.54
CA GLU A 27 -2.84 13.96 5.49
C GLU A 27 -4.18 14.02 6.21
N ALA A 28 -5.28 13.74 5.51
CA ALA A 28 -6.59 13.61 6.14
C ALA A 28 -6.64 12.46 7.17
N VAL A 29 -6.09 11.29 6.83
CA VAL A 29 -5.98 10.18 7.79
C VAL A 29 -5.15 10.60 9.01
N ARG A 30 -3.97 11.17 8.78
CA ARG A 30 -3.04 11.59 9.84
C ARG A 30 -3.63 12.64 10.78
N ALA A 31 -4.47 13.54 10.26
CA ALA A 31 -5.19 14.53 11.07
C ALA A 31 -6.19 13.87 12.04
N ASP A 32 -6.84 12.78 11.62
CA ASP A 32 -7.85 12.07 12.39
C ASP A 32 -7.31 11.00 13.35
N LEU A 33 -6.02 10.64 13.22
CA LEU A 33 -5.35 9.66 14.09
C LEU A 33 -5.19 10.17 15.52
N LYS A 34 -5.52 9.28 16.46
CA LYS A 34 -5.34 9.48 17.89
C LYS A 34 -4.48 8.36 18.48
N ALA A 35 -3.87 8.64 19.63
CA ALA A 35 -3.14 7.63 20.37
C ALA A 35 -4.06 6.43 20.70
N GLY A 36 -3.57 5.22 20.47
CA GLY A 36 -4.34 3.98 20.62
C GLY A 36 -5.16 3.55 19.39
N ASP A 37 -5.27 4.38 18.35
CA ASP A 37 -5.91 3.96 17.10
C ASP A 37 -5.05 2.89 16.38
N PHE A 38 -5.70 2.03 15.58
CA PHE A 38 -5.02 1.15 14.64
C PHE A 38 -5.20 1.68 13.22
N VAL A 39 -4.17 1.53 12.38
CA VAL A 39 -4.22 1.95 10.97
C VAL A 39 -3.80 0.80 10.09
N LEU A 40 -4.73 0.28 9.30
CA LEU A 40 -4.48 -0.79 8.34
C LEU A 40 -4.14 -0.17 6.98
N MET A 41 -3.01 -0.57 6.40
CA MET A 41 -2.51 -0.02 5.14
C MET A 41 -2.28 -1.13 4.12
N GLN A 42 -2.98 -1.07 2.99
CA GLN A 42 -2.80 -1.98 1.87
C GLN A 42 -2.57 -1.19 0.57
N PHE A 43 -1.35 -1.26 0.05
CA PHE A 43 -0.96 -0.67 -1.23
C PHE A 43 -0.25 -1.71 -2.10
N GLY A 44 -0.01 -1.38 -3.37
CA GLY A 44 0.76 -2.22 -4.30
C GLY A 44 0.04 -2.53 -5.61
N HIS A 45 -1.29 -2.48 -5.65
CA HIS A 45 -2.02 -2.76 -6.90
C HIS A 45 -1.77 -1.69 -7.96
N ASN A 46 -1.77 -0.41 -7.56
CA ASN A 46 -1.66 0.71 -8.50
C ASN A 46 -0.24 1.29 -8.59
N ASP A 47 0.69 0.76 -7.82
CA ASP A 47 2.08 1.22 -7.71
C ASP A 47 2.97 0.74 -8.86
N GLY A 48 2.49 -0.25 -9.63
CA GLY A 48 3.22 -0.81 -10.76
C GLY A 48 3.30 0.12 -11.97
N GLY A 49 4.35 -0.05 -12.77
CA GLY A 49 4.60 0.71 -14.00
C GLY A 49 5.85 1.57 -13.88
N SER A 50 5.95 2.57 -14.75
CA SER A 50 7.01 3.59 -14.71
C SER A 50 6.41 4.93 -14.28
N PRO A 51 7.02 5.66 -13.33
CA PRO A 51 6.59 7.00 -12.95
C PRO A 51 6.56 8.01 -14.11
N ALA A 52 7.32 7.75 -15.19
CA ALA A 52 7.35 8.59 -16.39
C ALA A 52 6.11 8.40 -17.30
N THR A 53 5.45 7.25 -17.23
CA THR A 53 4.29 6.93 -18.09
C THR A 53 3.00 6.69 -17.31
N SER A 54 3.08 6.62 -15.97
CA SER A 54 1.94 6.42 -15.08
C SER A 54 2.06 7.36 -13.88
N TYR A 55 1.05 8.23 -13.71
CA TYR A 55 0.93 9.11 -12.55
C TYR A 55 0.75 8.32 -11.24
N ARG A 56 0.36 7.05 -11.32
CA ARG A 56 0.16 6.19 -10.14
C ARG A 56 1.45 5.48 -9.72
N ALA A 57 2.34 5.18 -10.66
CA ALA A 57 3.49 4.32 -10.38
C ALA A 57 4.43 4.97 -9.36
N SER A 58 4.90 4.19 -8.39
CA SER A 58 6.02 4.56 -7.52
C SER A 58 7.32 4.03 -8.11
N LEU A 59 8.47 4.45 -7.57
CA LEU A 59 9.71 3.72 -7.83
C LEU A 59 9.64 2.35 -7.13
N LYS A 60 10.31 1.35 -7.71
CA LYS A 60 10.37 0.01 -7.15
C LYS A 60 11.36 -0.04 -5.99
N GLY A 61 11.16 -1.00 -5.09
CA GLY A 61 12.09 -1.27 -3.99
C GLY A 61 11.73 -0.58 -2.67
N ASN A 62 12.64 -0.72 -1.71
CA ASN A 62 12.51 -0.18 -0.36
C ASN A 62 13.59 0.84 -0.01
N GLY A 63 14.44 1.28 -0.95
CA GLY A 63 15.47 2.26 -0.63
C GLY A 63 14.92 3.67 -0.50
N GLU A 64 15.82 4.64 -0.51
CA GLU A 64 15.52 6.08 -0.48
C GLU A 64 15.55 6.69 -1.89
N GLU A 65 15.43 5.86 -2.93
CA GLU A 65 15.51 6.31 -4.32
C GLU A 65 14.42 7.33 -4.61
N THR A 66 14.82 8.39 -5.30
CA THR A 66 13.92 9.44 -5.77
C THR A 66 14.09 9.69 -7.25
N ARG A 67 13.05 10.21 -7.88
CA ARG A 67 13.09 10.67 -9.26
C ARG A 67 12.12 11.82 -9.44
N THR A 68 12.63 12.93 -9.95
CA THR A 68 11.80 14.03 -10.44
C THR A 68 11.11 13.62 -11.74
N VAL A 69 9.79 13.74 -11.80
CA VAL A 69 9.00 13.46 -13.00
C VAL A 69 7.97 14.56 -13.21
N THR A 70 7.62 14.80 -14.46
CA THR A 70 6.40 15.54 -14.80
C THR A 70 5.24 14.56 -14.79
N ASP A 71 4.26 14.78 -13.92
CA ASP A 71 3.06 13.96 -13.81
C ASP A 71 2.31 13.96 -15.16
N PRO A 72 2.14 12.79 -15.82
CA PRO A 72 1.51 12.72 -17.13
C PRO A 72 0.02 13.08 -17.11
N LYS A 73 -0.61 13.18 -15.93
CA LYS A 73 -2.01 13.58 -15.76
C LYS A 73 -2.15 15.06 -15.45
N THR A 74 -1.27 15.63 -14.63
CA THR A 74 -1.42 17.02 -14.14
C THR A 74 -0.42 18.00 -14.76
N SER A 75 0.57 17.51 -15.50
CA SER A 75 1.71 18.26 -16.04
C SER A 75 2.55 18.97 -14.98
N LYS A 76 2.35 18.65 -13.69
CA LYS A 76 3.13 19.19 -12.57
C LYS A 76 4.38 18.35 -12.35
N THR A 77 5.49 19.02 -12.04
CA THR A 77 6.71 18.33 -11.64
C THR A 77 6.61 17.92 -10.17
N GLU A 78 6.90 16.65 -9.88
CA GLU A 78 6.96 16.11 -8.53
C GLU A 78 8.13 15.14 -8.32
N THR A 79 8.57 15.02 -7.07
CA THR A 79 9.56 14.02 -6.65
C THR A 79 8.85 12.73 -6.27
N VAL A 80 9.12 11.66 -7.01
CA VAL A 80 8.57 10.33 -6.75
C VAL A 80 9.58 9.52 -5.95
N HIS A 81 9.10 8.86 -4.90
CA HIS A 81 9.92 8.00 -4.04
C HIS A 81 9.71 6.50 -4.32
N SER A 82 10.54 5.66 -3.72
CA SER A 82 10.35 4.21 -3.70
C SER A 82 9.07 3.80 -2.97
N TYR A 83 8.51 2.66 -3.33
CA TYR A 83 7.32 2.09 -2.68
C TYR A 83 7.52 1.93 -1.16
N GLY A 84 8.66 1.35 -0.75
CA GLY A 84 8.96 1.17 0.66
C GLY A 84 9.13 2.48 1.42
N TRP A 85 9.64 3.53 0.75
CA TRP A 85 9.72 4.86 1.33
C TRP A 85 8.35 5.40 1.75
N TYR A 86 7.36 5.33 0.84
CA TYR A 86 6.00 5.78 1.15
C TYR A 86 5.39 5.02 2.33
N LEU A 87 5.55 3.70 2.35
CA LEU A 87 5.08 2.88 3.48
C LEU A 87 5.76 3.27 4.79
N ARG A 88 7.08 3.42 4.81
CA ARG A 88 7.81 3.85 6.02
C ARG A 88 7.39 5.23 6.48
N ARG A 89 7.12 6.17 5.56
CA ARG A 89 6.58 7.49 5.88
C ARG A 89 5.24 7.36 6.62
N TYR A 90 4.31 6.57 6.10
CA TYR A 90 3.00 6.36 6.72
C TYR A 90 3.09 5.67 8.08
N ILE A 91 3.97 4.66 8.20
CA ILE A 91 4.24 3.98 9.46
C ILE A 91 4.79 4.97 10.50
N ALA A 92 5.78 5.77 10.13
CA ALA A 92 6.38 6.76 11.02
C ALA A 92 5.36 7.80 11.49
N ASP A 93 4.55 8.33 10.58
CA ASP A 93 3.51 9.30 10.90
C ASP A 93 2.43 8.73 11.84
N ALA A 94 1.98 7.50 11.60
CA ALA A 94 1.01 6.83 12.47
C ALA A 94 1.58 6.62 13.88
N ARG A 95 2.83 6.15 13.98
CA ARG A 95 3.52 5.96 15.27
C ARG A 95 3.72 7.28 16.00
N ALA A 96 4.07 8.35 15.29
CA ALA A 96 4.21 9.69 15.87
C ALA A 96 2.90 10.23 16.45
N LYS A 97 1.74 9.76 15.95
CA LYS A 97 0.42 10.05 16.51
C LYS A 97 0.01 9.10 17.66
N GLY A 98 0.87 8.17 18.05
CA GLY A 98 0.58 7.13 19.04
C GLY A 98 -0.35 6.03 18.53
N ALA A 99 -0.58 5.95 17.21
CA ALA A 99 -1.37 4.90 16.59
C ALA A 99 -0.49 3.68 16.25
N SER A 100 -1.13 2.52 16.12
CA SER A 100 -0.49 1.24 15.77
C SER A 100 -0.66 0.93 14.28
N PRO A 101 0.38 1.09 13.46
CA PRO A 101 0.31 0.75 12.04
C PRO A 101 0.37 -0.76 11.80
N ILE A 102 -0.47 -1.22 10.87
CA ILE A 102 -0.53 -2.60 10.39
C ILE A 102 -0.47 -2.56 8.86
N VAL A 103 0.57 -3.17 8.28
CA VAL A 103 0.73 -3.28 6.82
C VAL A 103 0.15 -4.61 6.34
N LEU A 104 -0.65 -4.55 5.28
CA LEU A 104 -1.26 -5.72 4.65
C LEU A 104 -0.61 -5.97 3.30
N SER A 105 -0.30 -7.23 2.99
CA SER A 105 0.19 -7.58 1.65
C SER A 105 -0.87 -7.27 0.58
N PRO A 106 -0.51 -6.80 -0.63
CA PRO A 106 -1.46 -6.73 -1.74
C PRO A 106 -1.93 -8.13 -2.13
N VAL A 107 -3.25 -8.30 -2.29
CA VAL A 107 -3.83 -9.56 -2.78
C VAL A 107 -3.50 -9.80 -4.26
N PRO A 108 -3.33 -11.05 -4.71
CA PRO A 108 -3.09 -11.35 -6.12
C PRO A 108 -4.25 -10.79 -6.97
N ARG A 109 -3.94 -10.22 -8.14
CA ARG A 109 -4.98 -9.96 -9.13
C ARG A 109 -5.45 -11.31 -9.70
N ASN A 110 -6.73 -11.42 -10.03
CA ASN A 110 -7.31 -12.58 -10.70
C ASN A 110 -6.89 -12.62 -12.18
N ILE A 111 -5.59 -12.69 -12.45
CA ILE A 111 -5.02 -12.81 -13.78
C ILE A 111 -4.53 -14.23 -13.91
N TRP A 112 -5.17 -14.99 -14.79
CA TRP A 112 -4.74 -16.35 -15.12
C TRP A 112 -3.84 -16.29 -16.33
N LYS A 113 -2.64 -16.87 -16.21
CA LYS A 113 -1.75 -17.11 -17.34
C LYS A 113 -1.32 -18.57 -17.28
N ASP A 114 -1.63 -19.32 -18.33
CA ASP A 114 -1.32 -20.74 -18.46
C ASP A 114 -1.83 -21.60 -17.27
N GLY A 115 -3.10 -21.39 -16.89
CA GLY A 115 -3.75 -22.15 -15.80
C GLY A 115 -3.24 -21.85 -14.40
N LYS A 116 -2.39 -20.84 -14.22
CA LYS A 116 -1.86 -20.38 -12.93
C LYS A 116 -2.17 -18.90 -12.72
N VAL A 117 -2.40 -18.50 -11.48
CA VAL A 117 -2.45 -17.08 -11.11
C VAL A 117 -1.09 -16.47 -11.46
N ALA A 118 -1.08 -15.51 -12.37
CA ALA A 118 0.13 -14.83 -12.82
C ALA A 118 0.84 -14.23 -11.60
N ARG A 119 2.10 -14.62 -11.38
CA ARG A 119 2.94 -13.93 -10.39
C ARG A 119 3.09 -12.48 -10.85
N ASN A 120 2.51 -11.55 -10.10
CA ASN A 120 2.86 -10.15 -10.28
C ASN A 120 4.37 -10.04 -10.10
N ALA A 121 5.10 -9.75 -11.20
CA ALA A 121 6.54 -9.57 -11.20
C ALA A 121 7.00 -8.37 -10.34
N ASN A 122 6.05 -7.57 -9.84
CA ASN A 122 6.31 -6.50 -8.91
C ASN A 122 6.21 -7.04 -7.48
N ASP A 123 7.36 -7.17 -6.83
CA ASP A 123 7.54 -7.76 -5.50
C ASP A 123 7.01 -6.89 -4.35
N PHE A 124 5.92 -6.14 -4.58
CA PHE A 124 5.32 -5.23 -3.61
C PHE A 124 4.92 -5.92 -2.31
N GLY A 125 4.59 -7.22 -2.36
CA GLY A 125 4.34 -7.99 -1.14
C GLY A 125 5.59 -8.16 -0.27
N LYS A 126 6.76 -8.45 -0.86
CA LYS A 126 8.01 -8.47 -0.09
C LYS A 126 8.40 -7.07 0.36
N CYS A 127 8.20 -6.07 -0.50
CA CYS A 127 8.51 -4.69 -0.12
C CYS A 127 7.61 -4.20 1.02
N ALA A 128 6.33 -4.54 1.02
CA ALA A 128 5.41 -4.22 2.11
C ALA A 128 5.86 -4.88 3.42
N SER A 129 6.25 -6.16 3.37
CA SER A 129 6.77 -6.88 4.53
C SER A 129 8.05 -6.26 5.07
N GLU A 130 8.97 -5.87 4.19
CA GLU A 130 10.23 -5.25 4.58
C GLU A 130 10.04 -3.83 5.12
N ALA A 131 9.22 -3.01 4.48
CA ALA A 131 8.86 -1.68 4.97
C ALA A 131 8.17 -1.75 6.34
N ALA A 132 7.29 -2.74 6.56
CA ALA A 132 6.68 -2.97 7.86
C ALA A 132 7.72 -3.32 8.92
N ARG A 133 8.61 -4.29 8.62
CA ARG A 133 9.70 -4.69 9.53
C ARG A 133 10.60 -3.51 9.89
N THR A 134 11.08 -2.78 8.89
CA THR A 134 12.01 -1.65 9.07
C THR A 134 11.35 -0.45 9.75
N GLY A 135 10.07 -0.20 9.50
CA GLY A 135 9.31 0.87 10.15
C GLY A 135 8.74 0.50 11.53
N GLY A 136 8.89 -0.75 11.98
CA GLY A 136 8.33 -1.22 13.25
C GLY A 136 6.80 -1.33 13.23
N ALA A 137 6.20 -1.74 12.12
CA ALA A 137 4.77 -2.02 11.99
C ALA A 137 4.51 -3.53 11.99
N ALA A 138 3.31 -3.92 12.41
CA ALA A 138 2.86 -5.29 12.20
C ALA A 138 2.63 -5.56 10.71
N PHE A 139 2.80 -6.81 10.27
CA PHE A 139 2.56 -7.23 8.89
C PHE A 139 1.61 -8.43 8.83
N VAL A 140 0.60 -8.35 7.95
CA VAL A 140 -0.35 -9.45 7.70
C VAL A 140 -0.26 -9.87 6.23
N ASP A 141 0.10 -11.14 6.00
CA ASP A 141 0.15 -11.72 4.66
C ASP A 141 -1.21 -12.27 4.22
N LEU A 142 -1.92 -11.47 3.42
CA LEU A 142 -3.21 -11.83 2.81
C LEU A 142 -3.06 -12.77 1.60
N LYS A 143 -1.86 -12.90 1.00
CA LYS A 143 -1.64 -13.86 -0.11
C LYS A 143 -1.77 -15.30 0.36
N LYS A 144 -1.34 -15.59 1.58
CA LYS A 144 -1.43 -16.93 2.18
C LYS A 144 -2.89 -17.33 2.45
N SER A 145 -3.72 -16.40 2.92
CA SER A 145 -5.14 -16.65 3.20
C SER A 145 -5.99 -16.78 1.92
N SER A 146 -5.76 -15.91 0.93
CA SER A 146 -6.50 -15.94 -0.35
C SER A 146 -6.23 -17.17 -1.22
N ARG A 147 -4.98 -17.68 -1.24
CA ARG A 147 -4.64 -18.93 -1.95
C ARG A 147 -5.44 -20.13 -1.43
N THR A 148 -5.60 -20.26 -0.12
CA THR A 148 -6.33 -21.36 0.52
C THR A 148 -7.80 -21.39 0.09
N ASN A 149 -8.45 -20.23 0.03
CA ASN A 149 -9.87 -20.13 -0.37
C ASN A 149 -10.07 -20.35 -1.89
N MET A 150 -9.15 -19.88 -2.73
CA MET A 150 -9.24 -20.10 -4.20
C MET A 150 -9.08 -21.58 -4.58
N THR A 151 -8.23 -22.34 -3.88
CA THR A 151 -8.13 -23.80 -4.09
C THR A 151 -9.39 -24.57 -3.67
N HIS A 152 -10.19 -24.03 -2.75
CA HIS A 152 -11.41 -24.69 -2.30
C HIS A 152 -12.56 -24.49 -3.30
N LEU A 153 -12.68 -23.27 -3.86
CA LEU A 153 -13.67 -22.94 -4.90
C LEU A 153 -13.40 -23.65 -6.24
N ALA A 154 -12.13 -23.89 -6.60
CA ALA A 154 -11.77 -24.61 -7.83
C ALA A 154 -11.97 -26.14 -7.75
N ARG A 155 -12.29 -26.69 -6.57
CA ARG A 155 -12.55 -28.13 -6.35
C ARG A 155 -14.03 -28.45 -6.19
N THR A 156 -14.89 -27.43 -6.22
CA THR A 156 -16.33 -27.53 -5.94
C THR A 156 -17.20 -27.05 -7.12
N GLY A 157 -16.61 -26.84 -8.30
CA GLY A 157 -17.31 -26.67 -9.58
C GLY A 157 -16.89 -27.76 -10.55
#